data_AF-A0A7S2UNC2-F1
#
_entry.id   AF-A0A7S2UNC2-F1
#
_cell.length_a   1.000
_cell.length_b   1.000
_cell.length_c   1.000
_cell.angle_alpha   90.00
_cell.angle_beta   90.00
_cell.angle_gamma   90.00
#
_symmetry.space_group_name_H-M   'P 1'
#
loop_
_entity.id
_entity.type
_entity.pdbx_description
1 polymer ?
#
loop_
_entity_poly.entity_id
_entity_poly.type
_entity_poly.pdbx_seq_one_letter_code
_entity_poly.pdbx_strand_id
1 'polypeptide(L)'
;GKTKPIMEILREAAAKQFRPLFRGTIPLMGHSLASATLGLVGQPKLQKYIQGELSQNSSLGRAATGLVASAVVSPIYVFITNPLSRLEVIMQTNSIQGKSISVMEAVKEVGRDSAKFGLRGVFRGQGIGVAKAVISLTLFHEGRLWLQDSFRTYNVKNGYTEDE
;
A
#
# COMPACT_ATOMS: atom_id res chain seq x y z
N GLY A 1 -3.90 -2.60 22.78
CA GLY A 1 -3.59 -4.04 22.87
C GLY A 1 -2.51 -4.25 23.90
N LYS A 2 -2.50 -5.39 24.61
CA LYS A 2 -1.38 -5.74 25.50
C LYS A 2 -0.20 -6.18 24.65
N THR A 3 0.97 -5.59 24.87
CA THR A 3 2.23 -6.04 24.28
C THR A 3 2.52 -7.45 24.78
N LYS A 4 2.72 -8.40 23.87
CA LYS A 4 3.05 -9.80 24.20
C LYS A 4 4.46 -10.14 23.72
N PRO A 5 5.23 -10.93 24.48
CA PRO A 5 6.52 -11.45 24.01
C PRO A 5 6.35 -12.31 22.75
N ILE A 6 7.32 -12.27 21.85
CA ILE A 6 7.32 -13.06 20.60
C ILE A 6 7.16 -14.56 20.91
N MET A 7 7.82 -15.06 21.96
CA MET A 7 7.70 -16.47 22.37
C MET A 7 6.29 -16.84 22.80
N GLU A 8 5.54 -15.92 23.41
CA GLU A 8 4.14 -16.15 23.79
C GLU A 8 3.26 -16.24 22.53
N ILE A 9 3.47 -15.36 21.55
CA ILE A 9 2.78 -15.36 20.26
C ILE A 9 3.03 -16.67 19.50
N LEU A 10 4.29 -17.11 19.43
CA LEU A 10 4.67 -18.36 18.76
C LEU A 10 4.04 -19.58 19.43
N ARG A 11 4.00 -19.60 20.77
CA ARG A 11 3.36 -20.69 21.53
C ARG A 11 1.85 -20.74 21.29
N GLU A 12 1.17 -19.59 21.30
CA GLU A 12 -0.27 -19.49 21.01
C GLU A 12 -0.59 -19.84 19.54
N ALA A 13 0.26 -19.43 18.61
CA ALA A 13 0.14 -19.78 17.20
C ALA A 13 0.35 -21.29 16.99
N ALA A 14 1.35 -21.89 17.64
CA ALA A 14 1.64 -23.33 17.56
C ALA A 14 0.44 -24.18 18.03
N ALA A 15 -0.25 -23.75 19.11
CA ALA A 15 -1.48 -24.38 19.58
C ALA A 15 -2.61 -24.38 18.54
N LYS A 16 -2.56 -23.48 17.54
CA LYS A 16 -3.52 -23.39 16.43
C LYS A 16 -2.88 -23.71 15.06
N GLN A 17 -1.82 -24.53 15.04
CA GLN A 17 -1.09 -24.93 13.82
C GLN A 17 -0.61 -23.75 12.96
N PHE A 18 -0.22 -22.64 13.59
CA PHE A 18 0.27 -21.41 12.94
C PHE A 18 -0.70 -20.72 11.97
N ARG A 19 -1.90 -21.27 11.72
CA ARG A 19 -2.96 -20.67 10.91
C ARG A 19 -3.28 -19.22 11.29
N PRO A 20 -3.24 -18.80 12.58
CA PRO A 20 -3.45 -17.41 12.94
C PRO A 20 -2.47 -16.41 12.34
N LEU A 21 -1.24 -16.84 12.00
CA LEU A 21 -0.21 -15.97 11.42
C LEU A 21 -0.53 -15.57 9.96
N PHE A 22 -1.33 -16.37 9.26
CA PHE A 22 -1.73 -16.14 7.87
C PHE A 22 -3.12 -15.47 7.75
N ARG A 23 -3.67 -14.98 8.87
CA ARG A 23 -4.91 -14.20 8.84
C ARG A 23 -4.65 -12.90 8.07
N GLY A 24 -5.46 -12.66 7.05
CA GLY A 24 -5.30 -11.48 6.19
C GLY A 24 -4.46 -11.72 4.93
N THR A 25 -3.89 -12.91 4.71
CA THR A 25 -3.13 -13.19 3.47
C THR A 25 -4.00 -13.10 2.22
N ILE A 26 -5.27 -13.54 2.27
CA ILE A 26 -6.21 -13.42 1.14
C ILE A 26 -6.47 -11.95 0.76
N PRO A 27 -6.91 -11.06 1.68
CA PRO A 27 -7.07 -9.66 1.33
C PRO A 27 -5.75 -8.97 0.98
N LEU A 28 -4.62 -9.37 1.58
CA LEU A 28 -3.30 -8.87 1.21
C LEU A 28 -2.94 -9.21 -0.25
N MET A 29 -3.12 -10.47 -0.67
CA MET A 29 -2.91 -10.86 -2.07
C MET A 29 -3.85 -10.09 -3.01
N GLY A 30 -5.12 -9.90 -2.61
CA GLY A 30 -6.07 -9.09 -3.36
C GLY A 30 -5.63 -7.64 -3.48
N HIS A 31 -5.15 -7.04 -2.39
CA HIS A 31 -4.57 -5.69 -2.40
C HIS A 31 -3.40 -5.63 -3.36
N SER A 32 -2.42 -6.52 -3.24
CA SER A 32 -1.24 -6.54 -4.11
C SER A 32 -1.61 -6.70 -5.57
N LEU A 33 -2.59 -7.56 -5.90
CA LEU A 33 -3.09 -7.74 -7.26
C LEU A 33 -3.75 -6.47 -7.80
N ALA A 34 -4.66 -5.86 -7.03
CA ALA A 34 -5.31 -4.60 -7.42
C ALA A 34 -4.28 -3.47 -7.56
N SER A 35 -3.32 -3.41 -6.65
CA SER A 35 -2.23 -2.44 -6.65
C SER A 35 -1.33 -2.57 -7.87
N ALA A 36 -0.91 -3.79 -8.20
CA ALA A 36 -0.10 -4.05 -9.39
C ALA A 36 -0.89 -3.75 -10.67
N THR A 37 -2.14 -4.21 -10.76
CA THR A 37 -2.97 -4.02 -11.96
C THR A 37 -3.28 -2.54 -12.19
N LEU A 38 -3.73 -1.83 -11.16
CA LEU A 38 -4.12 -0.42 -11.27
C LEU A 38 -2.94 0.52 -11.20
N GLY A 39 -1.91 0.24 -10.41
CA GLY A 39 -0.75 1.10 -10.25
C GLY A 39 0.26 1.00 -11.39
N LEU A 40 0.59 -0.22 -11.85
CA LEU A 40 1.58 -0.41 -12.92
C LEU A 40 0.98 -0.29 -14.31
N VAL A 41 -0.24 -0.78 -14.52
CA VAL A 41 -0.84 -0.86 -15.87
C VAL A 41 -1.97 0.14 -16.04
N GLY A 42 -2.90 0.20 -15.09
CA GLY A 42 -4.09 1.05 -15.18
C GLY A 42 -3.77 2.53 -15.13
N GLN A 43 -2.96 2.96 -14.17
CA GLN A 43 -2.70 4.35 -13.87
C GLN A 43 -1.91 5.04 -14.99
N PRO A 44 -0.83 4.47 -15.55
CA PRO A 44 -0.15 5.07 -16.69
C PRO A 44 -1.00 5.11 -17.96
N LYS A 45 -1.82 4.07 -18.23
CA LYS A 45 -2.71 4.05 -19.40
C LYS A 45 -3.82 5.10 -19.28
N LEU A 46 -4.47 5.17 -18.12
CA LEU A 46 -5.55 6.12 -17.86
C LEU A 46 -5.02 7.56 -17.80
N GLN A 47 -3.82 7.77 -17.24
CA GLN A 47 -3.15 9.07 -17.30
C GLN A 47 -2.83 9.49 -18.74
N LYS A 48 -2.31 8.58 -19.57
CA LYS A 48 -2.05 8.88 -21.01
C LYS A 48 -3.33 9.18 -21.77
N TYR A 49 -4.42 8.45 -21.50
CA TYR A 49 -5.71 8.70 -22.12
C TYR A 49 -6.24 10.10 -21.75
N ILE A 50 -6.29 10.43 -20.46
CA ILE A 50 -6.73 11.74 -19.97
C ILE A 50 -5.81 12.85 -20.50
N GLN A 51 -4.49 12.59 -20.58
CA GLN A 51 -3.55 13.53 -21.18
C GLN A 51 -3.82 13.79 -22.67
N GLY A 52 -4.15 12.77 -23.44
CA GLY A 52 -4.52 12.90 -24.84
C GLY A 52 -5.78 13.75 -25.03
N GLU A 53 -6.84 13.43 -24.28
CA GLU A 53 -8.11 14.15 -24.33
C GLU A 53 -7.99 15.63 -23.91
N LEU A 54 -7.25 15.92 -22.84
CA LEU A 54 -7.07 17.29 -22.36
C LEU A 54 -6.12 18.12 -23.22
N SER A 55 -5.11 17.50 -23.84
CA SER A 55 -4.19 18.21 -24.76
C SER A 55 -4.87 18.58 -26.08
N GLN A 56 -5.91 17.83 -26.48
CA GLN A 56 -6.71 18.13 -27.67
C GLN A 56 -7.78 19.19 -27.42
N ASN A 57 -8.30 19.28 -26.19
CA ASN A 57 -9.43 20.15 -25.84
C ASN A 57 -9.04 21.39 -24.99
N SER A 58 -7.76 21.55 -24.61
CA SER A 58 -7.31 22.65 -23.74
C SER A 58 -5.83 23.02 -23.98
N SER A 59 -5.43 24.26 -23.69
CA SER A 59 -4.04 24.75 -23.84
C SER A 59 -3.13 24.40 -22.64
N LEU A 60 -3.53 23.44 -21.81
CA LEU A 60 -2.81 23.07 -20.60
C LEU A 60 -1.50 22.34 -20.94
N GLY A 61 -0.39 22.86 -20.39
CA GLY A 61 0.92 22.24 -20.54
C GLY A 61 1.00 20.84 -19.92
N ARG A 62 1.93 20.01 -20.42
CA ARG A 62 2.11 18.59 -20.04
C ARG A 62 2.13 18.32 -18.54
N ALA A 63 2.70 19.23 -17.75
CA ALA A 63 2.73 19.14 -16.29
C ALA A 63 1.34 19.32 -15.65
N ALA A 64 0.56 20.31 -16.08
CA ALA A 64 -0.79 20.56 -15.58
C ALA A 64 -1.72 19.39 -15.92
N THR A 65 -1.62 18.88 -17.15
CA THR A 65 -2.39 17.71 -17.59
C THR A 65 -2.02 16.45 -16.83
N GLY A 66 -0.74 16.27 -16.49
CA GLY A 66 -0.26 15.18 -15.64
C GLY A 66 -0.78 15.26 -14.19
N LEU A 67 -0.89 16.46 -13.63
CA LEU A 67 -1.47 16.69 -12.30
C LEU A 67 -2.98 16.39 -12.29
N VAL A 68 -3.74 16.88 -13.28
CA VAL A 68 -5.18 16.59 -13.40
C VAL A 68 -5.42 15.09 -13.57
N ALA A 69 -4.66 14.45 -14.45
CA ALA A 69 -4.74 13.00 -14.63
C ALA A 69 -4.43 12.24 -13.33
N SER A 70 -3.40 12.65 -12.58
CA SER A 70 -3.08 12.04 -11.29
C SER A 70 -4.16 12.29 -10.23
N ALA A 71 -4.76 13.47 -10.21
CA ALA A 71 -5.83 13.84 -9.29
C ALA A 71 -7.12 13.03 -9.54
N VAL A 72 -7.39 12.63 -10.78
CA VAL A 72 -8.54 11.79 -11.14
C VAL A 72 -8.29 10.30 -10.87
N VAL A 73 -7.08 9.82 -11.20
CA VAL A 73 -6.76 8.39 -11.12
C VAL A 73 -6.51 7.93 -9.68
N SER A 74 -5.90 8.79 -8.84
CA SER A 74 -5.55 8.41 -7.46
C SER A 74 -6.79 8.06 -6.62
N PRO A 75 -7.91 8.81 -6.64
CA PRO A 75 -9.14 8.42 -5.95
C PRO A 75 -9.70 7.07 -6.40
N ILE A 76 -9.63 6.74 -7.69
CA ILE A 76 -10.12 5.45 -8.23
C ILE A 76 -9.28 4.30 -7.66
N TYR A 77 -7.96 4.46 -7.66
CA TYR A 77 -7.04 3.48 -7.07
C TYR A 77 -7.34 3.28 -5.58
N VAL A 78 -7.46 4.39 -4.84
CA VAL A 78 -7.71 4.40 -3.39
C VAL A 78 -9.06 3.75 -3.08
N PHE A 79 -10.08 3.99 -3.90
CA PHE A 79 -11.40 3.41 -3.72
C PHE A 79 -11.39 1.88 -3.83
N ILE A 80 -10.57 1.32 -4.73
CA ILE A 80 -10.48 -0.13 -4.93
C ILE A 80 -9.60 -0.79 -3.86
N THR A 81 -8.49 -0.15 -3.49
CA THR A 81 -7.48 -0.74 -2.60
C THR A 81 -7.76 -0.54 -1.11
N ASN A 82 -8.52 0.49 -0.72
CA ASN A 82 -8.83 0.74 0.70
C ASN A 82 -9.74 -0.29 1.35
N PRO A 83 -10.82 -0.76 0.71
CA PRO A 83 -11.63 -1.84 1.28
C PRO A 83 -10.80 -3.09 1.56
N LEU A 84 -9.89 -3.45 0.65
CA LEU A 84 -8.97 -4.58 0.81
C LEU A 84 -8.00 -4.38 1.98
N SER A 85 -7.44 -3.17 2.11
CA SER A 85 -6.59 -2.80 3.26
C SER A 85 -7.34 -2.88 4.59
N ARG A 86 -8.62 -2.46 4.61
CA ARG A 86 -9.46 -2.56 5.82
C ARG A 86 -9.77 -4.01 6.17
N LEU A 87 -10.05 -4.87 5.18
CA LEU A 87 -10.23 -6.30 5.39
C LEU A 87 -9.00 -6.93 6.03
N GLU A 88 -7.82 -6.62 5.50
CA GLU A 88 -6.54 -7.08 6.05
C GLU A 88 -6.40 -6.69 7.53
N VAL A 89 -6.56 -5.41 7.84
CA VAL A 89 -6.41 -4.90 9.21
C VAL A 89 -7.45 -5.51 10.16
N ILE A 90 -8.71 -5.63 9.74
CA ILE A 90 -9.76 -6.27 10.55
C ILE A 90 -9.38 -7.73 10.85
N MET A 91 -8.89 -8.47 9.85
CA MET A 91 -8.51 -9.87 10.04
C MET A 91 -7.24 -10.03 10.91
N GLN A 92 -6.27 -9.11 10.81
CA GLN A 92 -5.00 -9.15 11.54
C GLN A 92 -5.08 -8.63 12.99
N THR A 93 -5.98 -7.69 13.30
CA THR A 93 -6.05 -7.06 14.63
C THR A 93 -6.84 -7.86 15.67
N ASN A 94 -7.43 -8.98 15.28
CA ASN A 94 -8.11 -9.88 16.22
C ASN A 94 -7.13 -10.70 17.06
N SER A 95 -7.50 -10.89 18.33
CA SER A 95 -6.78 -11.77 19.26
C SER A 95 -6.55 -13.16 18.65
N ILE A 96 -5.34 -13.71 18.84
CA ILE A 96 -5.02 -15.09 18.44
C ILE A 96 -5.91 -16.08 19.19
N GLN A 97 -6.18 -15.81 20.48
CA GLN A 97 -7.04 -16.62 21.35
C GLN A 97 -8.54 -16.48 21.02
N GLY A 98 -8.97 -15.32 20.51
CA GLY A 98 -10.38 -15.05 20.15
C GLY A 98 -10.87 -15.79 18.90
N LYS A 99 -12.16 -15.56 18.55
CA LYS A 99 -12.74 -16.06 17.29
C LYS A 99 -11.98 -15.46 16.10
N SER A 100 -11.58 -16.31 15.16
CA SER A 100 -11.04 -15.86 13.88
C SER A 100 -12.19 -15.30 13.03
N ILE A 101 -12.05 -14.06 12.60
CA ILE A 101 -12.97 -13.46 11.63
C ILE A 101 -12.66 -14.02 10.25
N SER A 102 -13.64 -14.65 9.61
CA SER A 102 -13.56 -15.11 8.23
C SER A 102 -13.58 -13.95 7.23
N VAL A 103 -13.14 -14.17 6.00
CA VAL A 103 -13.17 -13.13 4.94
C VAL A 103 -14.60 -12.60 4.74
N MET A 104 -15.61 -13.47 4.77
CA MET A 104 -17.01 -13.08 4.60
C MET A 104 -17.52 -12.20 5.75
N GLU A 105 -17.13 -12.50 6.99
CA GLU A 105 -17.45 -11.65 8.14
C GLU A 105 -16.71 -10.31 8.07
N ALA A 106 -15.45 -10.31 7.64
CA ALA A 106 -14.68 -9.08 7.43
C ALA A 106 -15.33 -8.21 6.33
N VAL A 107 -15.83 -8.80 5.24
CA VAL A 107 -16.57 -8.08 4.18
C VAL A 107 -17.86 -7.49 4.72
N LYS A 108 -18.62 -8.23 5.53
CA LYS A 108 -19.82 -7.68 6.21
C LYS A 108 -19.46 -6.53 7.14
N GLU A 109 -18.35 -6.64 7.86
CA GLU A 109 -17.88 -5.58 8.75
C GLU A 109 -17.49 -4.32 7.97
N VAL A 110 -16.75 -4.46 6.87
CA VAL A 110 -16.44 -3.34 5.95
C VAL A 110 -17.72 -2.74 5.37
N GLY A 111 -18.72 -3.56 5.04
CA GLY A 111 -20.03 -3.09 4.59
C GLY A 111 -20.79 -2.29 5.66
N ARG A 112 -20.82 -2.77 6.91
CA ARG A 112 -21.41 -2.04 8.05
C ARG A 112 -20.66 -0.74 8.35
N ASP A 113 -19.33 -0.78 8.32
CA ASP A 113 -18.48 0.38 8.53
C ASP A 113 -18.70 1.43 7.43
N SER A 114 -18.82 0.98 6.17
CA SER A 114 -19.15 1.84 5.03
C SER A 114 -20.56 2.40 5.10
N ALA A 115 -21.56 1.64 5.59
CA ALA A 115 -22.91 2.14 5.80
C ALA A 115 -22.97 3.19 6.93
N LYS A 116 -22.13 3.05 7.95
CA LYS A 116 -22.09 3.96 9.11
C LYS A 116 -21.29 5.23 8.85
N PHE A 117 -20.18 5.13 8.12
CA PHE A 117 -19.26 6.26 7.89
C PHE A 117 -19.26 6.78 6.45
N GLY A 118 -19.96 6.12 5.53
CA GLY A 118 -20.02 6.50 4.12
C GLY A 118 -18.64 6.59 3.45
N LEU A 119 -18.49 7.55 2.54
CA LEU A 119 -17.21 7.84 1.87
C LEU A 119 -16.10 8.26 2.85
N ARG A 120 -16.44 8.84 4.01
CA ARG A 120 -15.43 9.15 5.04
C ARG A 120 -14.78 7.89 5.61
N GLY A 121 -15.50 6.77 5.66
CA GLY A 121 -14.95 5.47 6.05
C GLY A 121 -13.96 4.95 5.02
N VAL A 122 -14.27 5.10 3.73
CA VAL A 122 -13.41 4.66 2.61
C VAL A 122 -12.12 5.47 2.53
N PHE A 123 -12.16 6.79 2.75
CA PHE A 123 -10.97 7.66 2.69
C PHE A 123 -10.26 7.88 4.03
N ARG A 124 -10.70 7.19 5.10
CA ARG A 124 -10.12 7.37 6.44
C ARG A 124 -8.66 6.91 6.47
N GLY A 125 -7.76 7.80 6.89
CA GLY A 125 -6.33 7.51 7.02
C GLY A 125 -5.49 7.74 5.76
N GLN A 126 -6.12 8.14 4.63
CA GLN A 126 -5.41 8.38 3.37
C GLN A 126 -4.42 9.55 3.44
N GLY A 127 -4.76 10.65 4.11
CA GLY A 127 -3.82 11.77 4.27
C GLY A 127 -2.53 11.35 4.98
N ILE A 128 -2.65 10.56 6.06
CA ILE A 128 -1.50 10.00 6.78
C ILE A 128 -0.76 8.99 5.89
N GLY A 129 -1.48 8.17 5.12
CA GLY A 129 -0.90 7.23 4.16
C GLY A 129 -0.06 7.92 3.08
N VAL A 130 -0.56 9.02 2.50
CA VAL A 130 0.15 9.82 1.50
C VAL A 130 1.39 10.46 2.12
N ALA A 131 1.27 11.10 3.29
CA ALA A 131 2.41 11.68 3.98
C ALA A 131 3.50 10.63 4.28
N LYS A 132 3.09 9.46 4.79
CA LYS A 132 3.98 8.32 5.00
C LYS A 132 4.64 7.87 3.69
N ALA A 133 3.88 7.77 2.60
CA ALA A 133 4.40 7.34 1.31
C ALA A 133 5.43 8.32 0.76
N VAL A 134 5.17 9.63 0.82
CA VAL A 134 6.14 10.66 0.39
C VAL A 134 7.42 10.54 1.20
N ILE A 135 7.33 10.55 2.53
CA ILE A 135 8.51 10.43 3.41
C ILE A 135 9.27 9.12 3.13
N SER A 136 8.54 8.00 3.03
CA SER A 136 9.13 6.68 2.84
C SER A 136 9.80 6.53 1.47
N LEU A 137 9.17 7.04 0.40
CA LEU A 137 9.73 6.95 -0.96
C LEU A 137 10.95 7.85 -1.11
N THR A 138 10.90 9.06 -0.57
CA THR A 138 12.06 9.97 -0.57
C THR A 138 13.22 9.36 0.21
N LEU A 139 12.99 8.92 1.45
CA LEU A 139 14.04 8.31 2.27
C LEU A 139 14.60 7.03 1.66
N PHE A 140 13.74 6.18 1.10
CA PHE A 140 14.19 4.94 0.45
C PHE A 140 15.02 5.23 -0.80
N HIS A 141 14.59 6.17 -1.64
CA HIS A 141 15.28 6.48 -2.89
C HIS A 141 16.65 7.13 -2.63
N GLU A 142 16.66 8.20 -1.83
CA GLU A 142 17.89 8.92 -1.46
C GLU A 142 18.82 8.04 -0.64
N GLY A 143 18.27 7.32 0.35
CA GLY A 143 19.05 6.42 1.20
C GLY A 143 19.69 5.27 0.41
N ARG A 144 18.98 4.72 -0.58
CA ARG A 144 19.54 3.68 -1.46
C ARG A 144 20.68 4.21 -2.31
N LEU A 145 20.52 5.38 -2.93
CA LEU A 145 21.59 6.02 -3.72
C LEU A 145 22.80 6.32 -2.84
N TRP A 146 22.59 6.93 -1.68
CA TRP A 146 23.67 7.24 -0.74
C TRP A 146 24.43 5.99 -0.28
N LEU A 147 23.73 4.90 0.07
CA LEU A 147 24.37 3.64 0.44
C LEU A 147 25.16 3.04 -0.74
N GLN A 148 24.55 3.03 -1.92
CA GLN A 148 25.19 2.52 -3.13
C GLN A 148 26.47 3.28 -3.46
N ASP A 149 26.44 4.62 -3.38
CA ASP A 149 27.60 5.48 -3.61
C ASP A 149 28.66 5.33 -2.53
N SER A 150 28.25 5.20 -1.27
CA SER A 150 29.16 4.96 -0.15
C SER A 150 29.90 3.64 -0.30
N PHE A 151 29.19 2.56 -0.66
CA PHE A 151 29.81 1.25 -0.93
C PHE A 151 30.71 1.29 -2.17
N ARG A 152 30.29 1.98 -3.24
CA ARG A 152 31.12 2.15 -4.45
C ARG A 152 32.42 2.89 -4.12
N THR A 153 32.33 4.03 -3.43
CA THR A 153 33.48 4.84 -3.01
C THR A 153 34.42 4.06 -2.12
N TYR A 154 33.88 3.28 -1.17
CA TYR A 154 34.69 2.39 -0.33
C TYR A 154 35.42 1.33 -1.17
N ASN A 155 34.76 0.70 -2.14
CA ASN A 155 35.37 -0.32 -2.98
C ASN A 155 36.46 0.25 -3.89
N VAL A 156 36.25 1.43 -4.48
CA VAL A 156 37.26 2.14 -5.29
C VAL A 156 38.47 2.51 -4.42
N LYS A 157 38.24 3.06 -3.22
CA LYS A 157 39.32 3.45 -2.30
C LYS A 157 40.18 2.26 -1.85
N ASN A 158 39.60 1.06 -1.74
CA ASN A 158 40.31 -0.16 -1.36
C ASN A 158 40.79 -0.99 -2.57
N GLY A 159 40.58 -0.52 -3.80
CA GLY A 159 41.03 -1.19 -5.02
C GLY A 159 40.24 -2.45 -5.39
N TYR A 160 39.02 -2.62 -4.88
CA TYR A 160 38.15 -3.77 -5.21
C TYR A 160 37.38 -3.58 -6.52
N THR A 161 37.26 -2.35 -7.02
CA THR A 161 36.57 -2.01 -8.28
C THR A 161 37.21 -0.76 -8.88
N GLU A 162 37.30 -0.69 -10.21
CA GLU A 162 37.81 0.49 -10.94
C GLU A 162 36.75 1.59 -11.02
N ASP A 163 37.18 2.85 -11.05
CA ASP A 163 36.29 3.99 -11.30
C ASP A 163 35.90 4.00 -12.79
N GLU A 164 34.71 3.47 -13.09
CA GLU A 164 33.99 3.69 -14.37
C GLU A 164 33.15 4.97 -14.34
#